data_AF-A0AAD7DK44-F1
#
_entry.id   AF-A0AAD7DK44-F1
#
_cell.length_a   1.000
_cell.length_b   1.000
_cell.length_c   1.000
_cell.angle_alpha   90.00
_cell.angle_beta   90.00
_cell.angle_gamma   90.00
#
_symmetry.space_group_name_H-M   'P 1'
#
loop_
_entity.id
_entity.type
_entity.pdbx_description
1 polymer ?
#
loop_
_entity_poly.entity_id
_entity_poly.type
_entity_poly.pdbx_seq_one_letter_code
_entity_poly.pdbx_strand_id
1 'polypeptide(L)'
;MDRVHGGLKKRRRRIPRKYLDITEEVSPPSAYQDILQKIWGKNKTQSLQIGQELVEKRPCALLGVKKKLFPPFGSGSNSQQFLIAASVCVAIGHSNRTRYLQNLAAAYDDRYRKLDHLEDIEKALQYSFEALDRAPEGHSDRAICLQNVGRNIIDRYKKLKRPEDLELIPQYFLESAKMRTGNPALAWRNLFRWASFSASYQPEHCVAAFNGMFNLLPELLWIGQMISVRQDAIHQLDIPDKTATATKTCIIFQKLRAAVEIMEQELGTLYQQMLQLKMPVDDLPREQAQKFRNYSMQLYRQGSDPTMNLVNERNTLIEAIRKQKGFEFFLLPKPYDVLRHTAQGGPVILLNSHEECCDGIIILNSTAEPVHVSFYEYLCNHL
;
A
#
# COMPACT_ATOMS: atom_id res chain seq x y z
N MET A 1 16.15 -0.24 -45.21
CA MET A 1 16.88 1.03 -45.03
C MET A 1 15.90 2.15 -45.35
N ASP A 2 15.41 3.02 -44.48
CA ASP A 2 15.70 3.31 -43.08
C ASP A 2 14.49 3.98 -42.42
N ARG A 3 14.18 3.48 -41.22
CA ARG A 3 13.70 4.14 -40.00
C ARG A 3 12.81 5.40 -40.12
N VAL A 4 11.50 5.17 -39.97
CA VAL A 4 10.55 6.14 -39.42
C VAL A 4 10.80 6.27 -37.91
N HIS A 5 11.43 7.36 -37.48
CA HIS A 5 11.50 7.75 -36.06
C HIS A 5 10.16 8.33 -35.59
N GLY A 6 9.24 7.43 -35.23
CA GLY A 6 8.03 7.78 -34.47
C GLY A 6 8.41 8.08 -33.02
N GLY A 7 8.63 9.36 -32.72
CA GLY A 7 8.87 9.85 -31.37
C GLY A 7 7.71 9.51 -30.44
N LEU A 8 7.94 8.56 -29.53
CA LEU A 8 7.13 8.34 -28.33
C LEU A 8 7.14 9.63 -27.50
N LYS A 9 6.13 10.49 -27.69
CA LYS A 9 5.80 11.57 -26.76
C LYS A 9 5.52 10.94 -25.39
N LYS A 10 6.54 10.93 -24.53
CA LYS A 10 6.42 10.66 -23.09
C LYS A 10 5.29 11.56 -22.57
N ARG A 11 4.15 10.98 -22.18
CA ARG A 11 3.10 11.70 -21.45
C ARG A 11 3.75 12.26 -20.18
N ARG A 12 3.95 13.59 -20.16
CA ARG A 12 4.54 14.31 -19.02
C ARG A 12 3.75 13.99 -17.76
N ARG A 13 4.46 13.53 -16.73
CA ARG A 13 3.95 13.07 -15.43
C ARG A 13 3.16 14.20 -14.74
N ARG A 14 1.97 13.89 -14.22
CA ARG A 14 1.05 14.81 -13.53
C ARG A 14 1.51 15.11 -12.09
N ILE A 15 2.68 15.73 -11.91
CA ILE A 15 2.98 16.43 -10.65
C ILE A 15 2.26 17.79 -10.75
N PRO A 16 1.47 18.23 -9.76
CA PRO A 16 0.87 19.56 -9.81
C PRO A 16 1.96 20.64 -9.95
N ARG A 17 1.80 21.57 -10.90
CA ARG A 17 2.82 22.61 -11.24
C ARG A 17 3.36 23.37 -10.01
N LYS A 18 2.53 23.57 -8.99
CA LYS A 18 2.95 24.21 -7.72
C LYS A 18 4.08 23.48 -6.96
N TYR A 19 4.37 22.22 -7.30
CA TYR A 19 5.49 21.45 -6.76
C TYR A 19 6.62 21.22 -7.77
N LEU A 20 6.49 21.73 -9.00
CA LEU A 20 7.49 21.60 -10.08
C LEU A 20 8.45 22.80 -10.15
N ASP A 21 8.04 23.98 -9.64
CA ASP A 21 8.77 25.25 -9.86
C ASP A 21 9.42 25.86 -8.59
N ILE A 22 9.65 25.09 -7.53
CA ILE A 22 10.33 25.59 -6.32
C ILE A 22 11.59 24.78 -6.07
N THR A 23 12.65 25.09 -6.81
CA THR A 23 14.03 24.82 -6.40
C THR A 23 14.51 25.98 -5.52
N GLU A 24 13.84 26.25 -4.41
CA GLU A 24 14.49 27.06 -3.38
C GLU A 24 15.54 26.16 -2.74
N GLU A 25 16.82 26.55 -2.87
CA GLU A 25 17.85 26.15 -1.92
C GLU A 25 17.33 26.54 -0.54
N VAL A 26 16.78 25.56 0.18
CA VAL A 26 16.26 25.75 1.53
C VAL A 26 17.41 26.20 2.40
N SER A 27 17.53 27.51 2.62
CA SER A 27 18.43 28.07 3.62
C SER A 27 17.97 27.58 4.98
N PRO A 28 18.82 26.89 5.76
CA PRO A 28 18.37 26.31 7.01
C PRO A 28 18.20 27.40 8.09
N PRO A 29 17.41 27.14 9.15
CA PRO A 29 17.15 28.09 10.23
C PRO A 29 18.45 28.63 10.87
N SER A 30 18.45 29.85 11.43
CA SER A 30 19.66 30.57 11.89
C SER A 30 20.64 29.78 12.76
N ALA A 31 20.19 28.78 13.54
CA ALA A 31 21.05 27.88 14.31
C ALA A 31 21.93 26.92 13.46
N TYR A 32 21.65 26.79 12.16
CA TYR A 32 22.35 25.94 11.19
C TYR A 32 23.31 26.70 10.27
N GLN A 33 23.22 28.04 10.20
CA GLN A 33 24.16 28.85 9.43
C GLN A 33 25.59 28.72 10.00
N ASP A 34 25.72 28.57 11.32
CA ASP A 34 27.01 28.33 11.99
C ASP A 34 27.64 26.97 11.66
N ILE A 35 26.82 25.94 11.42
CA ILE A 35 27.29 24.60 11.05
C ILE A 35 27.69 24.59 9.57
N LEU A 36 26.89 25.22 8.72
CA LEU A 36 27.21 25.37 7.30
C LEU A 36 28.47 26.23 7.08
N GLN A 37 28.67 27.33 7.82
CA GLN A 37 29.91 28.11 7.74
C GLN A 37 31.16 27.31 8.14
N LYS A 38 31.04 26.38 9.09
CA LYS A 38 32.16 25.50 9.50
C LYS A 38 32.51 24.44 8.46
N ILE A 39 31.58 24.08 7.59
CA ILE A 39 31.75 23.04 6.56
C ILE A 39 32.06 23.66 5.19
N TRP A 40 31.64 24.90 4.93
CA TRP A 40 31.86 25.60 3.66
C TRP A 40 33.36 25.82 3.39
N GLY A 41 33.84 25.38 2.22
CA GLY A 41 35.24 25.52 1.80
C GLY A 41 36.19 24.42 2.30
N LYS A 42 35.67 23.38 2.97
CA LYS A 42 36.45 22.22 3.41
C LYS A 42 36.35 21.06 2.42
N ASN A 43 37.40 20.26 2.33
CA ASN A 43 37.42 19.09 1.46
C ASN A 43 36.65 17.90 2.07
N LYS A 44 36.32 16.92 1.23
CA LYS A 44 35.46 15.76 1.58
C LYS A 44 35.86 15.06 2.88
N THR A 45 37.16 14.94 3.16
CA THR A 45 37.69 14.25 4.34
C THR A 45 37.50 15.10 5.60
N GLN A 46 37.68 16.41 5.50
CA GLN A 46 37.50 17.36 6.60
C GLN A 46 36.02 17.52 6.99
N SER A 47 35.12 17.58 6.01
CA SER A 47 33.67 17.61 6.26
C SER A 47 33.18 16.33 6.96
N LEU A 48 33.77 15.18 6.61
CA LEU A 48 33.48 13.89 7.25
C LEU A 48 33.96 13.86 8.72
N GLN A 49 35.14 14.41 8.98
CA GLN A 49 35.75 14.45 10.32
C GLN A 49 35.00 15.40 11.26
N ILE A 50 34.53 16.55 10.76
CA ILE A 50 33.69 17.48 11.52
C ILE A 50 32.32 16.85 11.84
N GLY A 51 31.74 16.12 10.89
CA GLY A 51 30.52 15.34 11.12
C GLY A 51 30.70 14.24 12.17
N GLN A 52 31.87 13.59 12.20
CA GLN A 52 32.23 12.56 13.19
C GLN A 52 32.47 13.15 14.58
N GLU A 53 33.14 14.31 14.70
CA GLU A 53 33.36 14.97 16.00
C GLU A 53 32.07 15.50 16.64
N LEU A 54 31.12 16.02 15.84
CA LEU A 54 29.81 16.47 16.33
C LEU A 54 28.98 15.30 16.87
N VAL A 55 29.17 14.14 16.26
CA VAL A 55 28.59 12.86 16.67
C VAL A 55 29.26 12.32 17.94
N GLU A 56 30.57 12.45 18.09
CA GLU A 56 31.33 11.99 19.25
C GLU A 56 31.15 12.88 20.49
N LYS A 57 30.96 14.19 20.33
CA LYS A 57 30.75 15.14 21.45
C LYS A 57 29.32 15.11 22.04
N ARG A 58 28.37 14.40 21.41
CA ARG A 58 27.03 14.11 21.96
C ARG A 58 26.72 12.60 21.86
N PRO A 59 27.37 11.76 22.68
CA PRO A 59 27.55 10.35 22.34
C PRO A 59 26.44 9.38 22.79
N CYS A 60 25.46 9.75 23.61
CA CYS A 60 24.76 8.72 24.43
C CYS A 60 23.41 8.15 23.94
N ALA A 61 22.91 8.37 22.72
CA ALA A 61 21.60 7.80 22.34
C ALA A 61 21.47 7.10 20.98
N LEU A 62 22.39 7.27 20.02
CA LEU A 62 22.07 6.91 18.62
C LEU A 62 23.09 6.04 17.86
N LEU A 63 24.17 5.57 18.49
CA LEU A 63 25.28 4.91 17.75
C LEU A 63 25.67 3.52 18.25
N GLY A 64 24.67 2.71 18.63
CA GLY A 64 24.85 1.27 18.83
C GLY A 64 24.60 0.41 17.58
N VAL A 65 24.35 0.98 16.39
CA VAL A 65 23.73 0.22 15.29
C VAL A 65 24.44 0.42 13.94
N LYS A 66 25.77 0.31 13.89
CA LYS A 66 26.53 0.18 12.63
C LYS A 66 26.21 -1.16 11.94
N LYS A 67 25.12 -1.19 11.14
CA LYS A 67 24.69 -2.15 10.08
C LYS A 67 23.17 -2.39 10.02
N LYS A 68 22.39 -1.82 10.94
CA LYS A 68 20.92 -2.01 11.06
C LYS A 68 20.11 -0.68 10.93
N LEU A 69 20.71 0.36 10.36
CA LEU A 69 20.38 1.76 10.70
C LEU A 69 19.17 2.41 10.01
N PHE A 70 18.50 1.77 9.04
CA PHE A 70 17.24 2.31 8.51
C PHE A 70 16.26 1.20 8.04
N PRO A 71 15.62 0.45 8.96
CA PRO A 71 14.30 -0.09 8.66
C PRO A 71 13.31 1.07 8.47
N PRO A 72 12.17 0.85 7.78
CA PRO A 72 11.07 1.81 7.77
C PRO A 72 10.58 1.98 9.22
N PHE A 73 10.95 3.09 9.87
CA PHE A 73 10.64 3.30 11.28
C PHE A 73 9.19 3.73 11.45
N GLY A 74 8.52 3.06 12.40
CA GLY A 74 7.19 3.41 12.91
C GLY A 74 7.20 4.68 13.78
N SER A 75 6.00 5.19 13.99
CA SER A 75 5.58 6.53 14.48
C SER A 75 5.97 6.94 15.91
N GLY A 76 7.15 6.59 16.39
CA GLY A 76 7.60 6.88 17.76
C GLY A 76 8.59 8.05 17.87
N SER A 77 8.11 9.20 18.38
CA SER A 77 8.81 10.16 19.25
C SER A 77 10.30 10.53 18.97
N ASN A 78 10.68 10.95 17.75
CA ASN A 78 12.01 11.55 17.49
C ASN A 78 12.02 12.66 16.41
N SER A 79 10.86 13.28 16.13
CA SER A 79 10.67 14.20 15.00
C SER A 79 11.63 15.40 14.94
N GLN A 80 12.06 15.93 16.09
CA GLN A 80 13.00 17.07 16.14
C GLN A 80 14.46 16.68 15.88
N GLN A 81 14.95 15.55 16.41
CA GLN A 81 16.34 15.08 16.19
C GLN A 81 16.54 14.53 14.76
N PHE A 82 15.48 14.01 14.15
CA PHE A 82 15.49 13.47 12.79
C PHE A 82 15.61 14.57 11.72
N LEU A 83 14.98 15.73 11.93
CA LEU A 83 15.12 16.91 11.07
C LEU A 83 16.56 17.43 11.02
N ILE A 84 17.31 17.31 12.13
CA ILE A 84 18.72 17.75 12.25
C ILE A 84 19.67 16.82 11.46
N ALA A 85 19.45 15.51 11.53
CA ALA A 85 20.28 14.55 10.79
C ALA A 85 19.96 14.53 9.29
N ALA A 86 18.69 14.73 8.93
CA ALA A 86 18.24 14.77 7.55
C ALA A 86 18.68 16.06 6.83
N SER A 87 18.68 17.23 7.50
CA SER A 87 19.14 18.50 6.92
C SER A 87 20.65 18.51 6.58
N VAL A 88 21.48 17.86 7.41
CA VAL A 88 22.92 17.74 7.18
C VAL A 88 23.28 16.87 5.97
N CYS A 89 22.40 15.93 5.58
CA CYS A 89 22.66 15.01 4.47
C CYS A 89 22.13 15.50 3.10
N VAL A 90 21.21 16.48 3.09
CA VAL A 90 20.67 17.08 1.85
C VAL A 90 21.76 17.76 1.01
N ALA A 91 22.88 18.15 1.62
CA ALA A 91 23.96 18.88 0.96
C ALA A 91 24.91 18.03 0.09
N ILE A 92 24.89 16.68 0.16
CA ILE A 92 25.90 15.85 -0.52
C ILE A 92 25.23 14.87 -1.49
N GLY A 93 25.41 15.12 -2.79
CA GLY A 93 24.81 14.35 -3.90
C GLY A 93 25.09 12.85 -3.84
N HIS A 94 24.17 12.10 -3.22
CA HIS A 94 24.28 10.65 -3.07
C HIS A 94 23.07 9.91 -3.66
N SER A 95 23.35 8.70 -4.16
CA SER A 95 22.44 7.71 -4.72
C SER A 95 21.23 7.32 -3.84
N ASN A 96 21.17 7.81 -2.60
CA ASN A 96 20.08 7.59 -1.64
C ASN A 96 19.16 8.82 -1.42
N ARG A 97 19.27 9.88 -2.24
CA ARG A 97 18.47 11.11 -2.12
C ARG A 97 16.96 10.87 -1.99
N THR A 98 16.41 9.91 -2.74
CA THR A 98 14.99 9.53 -2.67
C THR A 98 14.58 9.10 -1.26
N ARG A 99 15.38 8.27 -0.59
CA ARG A 99 15.10 7.78 0.77
C ARG A 99 15.17 8.90 1.81
N TYR A 100 16.07 9.86 1.62
CA TYR A 100 16.13 11.03 2.51
C TYR A 100 14.91 11.94 2.36
N LEU A 101 14.48 12.19 1.12
CA LEU A 101 13.27 12.96 0.85
C LEU A 101 12.02 12.27 1.43
N GLN A 102 11.95 10.94 1.35
CA GLN A 102 10.89 10.16 2.02
C GLN A 102 10.91 10.33 3.54
N ASN A 103 12.09 10.28 4.14
CA ASN A 103 12.24 10.45 5.59
C ASN A 103 11.87 11.87 6.04
N LEU A 104 12.25 12.89 5.26
CA LEU A 104 11.83 14.27 5.51
C LEU A 104 10.31 14.42 5.40
N ALA A 105 9.71 13.88 4.34
CA ALA A 105 8.26 13.88 4.18
C ALA A 105 7.55 13.21 5.37
N ALA A 106 8.05 12.06 5.83
CA ALA A 106 7.51 11.35 6.98
C ALA A 106 7.66 12.14 8.29
N ALA A 107 8.78 12.84 8.48
CA ALA A 107 9.00 13.67 9.67
C ALA A 107 8.04 14.88 9.73
N TYR A 108 7.82 15.55 8.60
CA TYR A 108 6.84 16.63 8.50
C TYR A 108 5.40 16.12 8.68
N ASP A 109 5.08 14.96 8.11
CA ASP A 109 3.78 14.30 8.30
C ASP A 109 3.54 13.93 9.78
N ASP A 110 4.53 13.38 10.48
CA ASP A 110 4.43 13.09 11.91
C ASP A 110 4.28 14.38 12.75
N ARG A 111 5.02 15.44 12.40
CA ARG A 111 4.91 16.74 13.06
C ARG A 111 3.53 17.35 12.85
N TYR A 112 3.01 17.30 11.63
CA TYR A 112 1.65 17.71 11.31
C TYR A 112 0.61 16.94 12.13
N ARG A 113 0.69 15.61 12.23
CA ARG A 113 -0.26 14.83 13.05
C ARG A 113 -0.25 15.20 14.53
N LYS A 114 0.88 15.69 15.05
CA LYS A 114 1.04 16.06 16.46
C LYS A 114 0.67 17.51 16.74
N LEU A 115 0.99 18.42 15.84
CA LEU A 115 0.89 19.86 16.05
C LEU A 115 -0.19 20.54 15.20
N ASP A 116 -0.76 19.83 14.23
CA ASP A 116 -1.78 20.30 13.28
C ASP A 116 -1.37 21.55 12.46
N HIS A 117 -0.06 21.79 12.31
CA HIS A 117 0.44 22.92 11.53
C HIS A 117 0.30 22.66 10.02
N LEU A 118 -0.52 23.47 9.35
CA LEU A 118 -0.80 23.32 7.91
C LEU A 118 0.46 23.42 7.02
N GLU A 119 1.45 24.22 7.42
CA GLU A 119 2.72 24.31 6.71
C GLU A 119 3.46 22.96 6.63
N ASP A 120 3.28 22.10 7.64
CA ASP A 120 3.95 20.82 7.72
C ASP A 120 3.38 19.82 6.72
N ILE A 121 2.06 19.82 6.51
CA ILE A 121 1.47 18.95 5.50
C ILE A 121 1.81 19.42 4.07
N GLU A 122 1.97 20.73 3.86
CA GLU A 122 2.43 21.26 2.58
C GLU A 122 3.89 20.88 2.30
N LYS A 123 4.77 20.97 3.30
CA LYS A 123 6.17 20.48 3.21
C LYS A 123 6.24 18.96 3.03
N ALA A 124 5.42 18.20 3.76
CA ALA A 124 5.35 16.74 3.62
C ALA A 124 4.96 16.34 2.18
N LEU A 125 3.98 17.02 1.59
CA LEU A 125 3.58 16.82 0.20
C LEU A 125 4.69 17.19 -0.78
N GLN A 126 5.32 18.36 -0.59
CA GLN A 126 6.41 18.82 -1.44
C GLN A 126 7.54 17.78 -1.50
N TYR A 127 8.05 17.33 -0.36
CA TYR A 127 9.12 16.33 -0.32
C TYR A 127 8.67 14.95 -0.83
N SER A 128 7.40 14.58 -0.63
CA SER A 128 6.86 13.32 -1.17
C SER A 128 6.82 13.34 -2.71
N PHE A 129 6.44 14.46 -3.32
CA PHE A 129 6.48 14.63 -4.78
C PHE A 129 7.92 14.68 -5.30
N GLU A 130 8.81 15.38 -4.61
CA GLU A 130 10.23 15.44 -4.98
C GLU A 130 10.88 14.04 -4.97
N ALA A 131 10.55 13.24 -3.95
CA ALA A 131 10.99 11.85 -3.85
C ALA A 131 10.40 10.98 -4.98
N LEU A 132 9.12 11.17 -5.31
CA LEU A 132 8.45 10.41 -6.37
C LEU A 132 9.03 10.69 -7.76
N ASP A 133 9.43 11.93 -8.04
CA ASP A 133 10.03 12.31 -9.33
C ASP A 133 11.42 11.69 -9.51
N ARG A 134 12.19 11.62 -8.42
CA ARG A 134 13.53 11.02 -8.39
C ARG A 134 13.54 9.50 -8.32
N ALA A 135 12.46 8.88 -7.86
CA ALA A 135 12.36 7.42 -7.76
C ALA A 135 12.29 6.78 -9.17
N PRO A 136 13.23 5.88 -9.53
CA PRO A 136 13.19 5.18 -10.80
C PRO A 136 11.89 4.38 -10.98
N GLU A 137 11.41 4.27 -12.21
CA GLU A 137 10.26 3.42 -12.52
C GLU A 137 10.62 1.96 -12.22
N GLY A 138 9.75 1.26 -11.48
CA GLY A 138 9.96 -0.14 -11.10
C GLY A 138 10.85 -0.38 -9.86
N HIS A 139 11.25 0.64 -9.12
CA HIS A 139 11.93 0.46 -7.82
C HIS A 139 10.94 0.42 -6.65
N SER A 140 11.18 -0.39 -5.62
CA SER A 140 10.39 -0.44 -4.38
C SER A 140 10.22 0.93 -3.69
N ASP A 141 11.27 1.77 -3.66
CA ASP A 141 11.23 3.14 -3.17
C ASP A 141 10.12 3.98 -3.83
N ARG A 142 9.77 3.73 -5.10
CA ARG A 142 8.66 4.41 -5.75
C ARG A 142 7.31 4.06 -5.12
N ALA A 143 7.11 2.83 -4.68
CA ALA A 143 5.87 2.40 -4.02
C ALA A 143 5.70 3.11 -2.67
N ILE A 144 6.80 3.29 -1.94
CA ILE A 144 6.84 4.05 -0.67
C ILE A 144 6.52 5.53 -0.94
N CYS A 145 7.09 6.12 -1.99
CA CYS A 145 6.77 7.50 -2.40
C CYS A 145 5.27 7.67 -2.69
N LEU A 146 4.68 6.77 -3.50
CA LEU A 146 3.26 6.83 -3.85
C LEU A 146 2.34 6.68 -2.62
N GLN A 147 2.72 5.82 -1.66
CA GLN A 147 2.00 5.69 -0.40
C GLN A 147 2.05 6.99 0.43
N ASN A 148 3.23 7.62 0.54
CA ASN A 148 3.37 8.86 1.28
C ASN A 148 2.60 10.00 0.61
N VAL A 149 2.67 10.11 -0.72
CA VAL A 149 1.86 11.05 -1.50
C VAL A 149 0.37 10.82 -1.24
N GLY A 150 -0.14 9.60 -1.42
CA GLY A 150 -1.57 9.30 -1.24
C GLY A 150 -2.06 9.61 0.18
N ARG A 151 -1.27 9.27 1.19
CA ARG A 151 -1.56 9.59 2.60
C ARG A 151 -1.64 11.09 2.85
N ASN A 152 -0.60 11.83 2.42
CA ASN A 152 -0.52 13.26 2.67
C ASN A 152 -1.59 14.05 1.90
N ILE A 153 -2.00 13.59 0.70
CA ILE A 153 -3.11 14.20 -0.04
C ILE A 153 -4.44 13.99 0.69
N ILE A 154 -4.71 12.79 1.19
CA ILE A 154 -5.90 12.50 2.01
C ILE A 154 -5.94 13.40 3.24
N ASP A 155 -4.83 13.46 3.98
CA ASP A 155 -4.76 14.24 5.22
C ASP A 155 -4.98 15.73 4.95
N ARG A 156 -4.48 16.25 3.82
CA ARG A 156 -4.68 17.65 3.43
C ARG A 156 -6.11 17.91 2.99
N TYR A 157 -6.69 17.00 2.20
CA TYR A 157 -8.09 17.12 1.80
C TYR A 157 -9.01 17.14 3.02
N LYS A 158 -8.77 16.28 4.02
CA LYS A 158 -9.57 16.24 5.25
C LYS A 158 -9.60 17.59 5.98
N LYS A 159 -8.51 18.35 5.98
CA LYS A 159 -8.45 19.69 6.60
C LYS A 159 -8.94 20.81 5.71
N LEU A 160 -8.46 20.87 4.46
CA LEU A 160 -8.64 22.03 3.60
C LEU A 160 -9.80 21.89 2.61
N LYS A 161 -10.33 20.67 2.42
CA LYS A 161 -11.42 20.35 1.50
C LYS A 161 -11.19 20.84 0.06
N ARG A 162 -9.91 20.91 -0.36
CA ARG A 162 -9.48 21.36 -1.69
C ARG A 162 -9.92 20.35 -2.76
N PRO A 163 -10.74 20.73 -3.75
CA PRO A 163 -11.24 19.79 -4.76
C PRO A 163 -10.12 19.19 -5.61
N GLU A 164 -9.02 19.93 -5.83
CA GLU A 164 -7.87 19.44 -6.60
C GLU A 164 -7.19 18.24 -5.95
N ASP A 165 -7.26 18.13 -4.62
CA ASP A 165 -6.73 16.98 -3.90
C ASP A 165 -7.60 15.74 -4.10
N LEU A 166 -8.92 15.92 -4.12
CA LEU A 166 -9.89 14.84 -4.30
C LEU A 166 -9.72 14.14 -5.65
N GLU A 167 -9.50 14.92 -6.71
CA GLU A 167 -9.30 14.39 -8.07
C GLU A 167 -7.98 13.61 -8.22
N LEU A 168 -6.96 13.95 -7.43
CA LEU A 168 -5.64 13.34 -7.51
C LEU A 168 -5.55 11.99 -6.78
N ILE A 169 -6.35 11.79 -5.72
CA ILE A 169 -6.32 10.61 -4.85
C ILE A 169 -6.41 9.31 -5.67
N PRO A 170 -7.46 9.06 -6.49
CA PRO A 170 -7.59 7.81 -7.23
C PRO A 170 -6.39 7.50 -8.10
N GLN A 171 -5.80 8.52 -8.74
CA GLN A 171 -4.67 8.37 -9.64
C GLN A 171 -3.45 7.75 -8.93
N TYR A 172 -3.09 8.28 -7.76
CA TYR A 172 -1.90 7.83 -7.03
C TYR A 172 -2.08 6.45 -6.38
N PHE A 173 -3.29 6.15 -5.87
CA PHE A 173 -3.57 4.83 -5.31
C PHE A 173 -3.66 3.75 -6.40
N LEU A 174 -4.25 4.05 -7.56
CA LEU A 174 -4.24 3.13 -8.71
C LEU A 174 -2.84 2.91 -9.27
N GLU A 175 -1.97 3.94 -9.28
CA GLU A 175 -0.56 3.77 -9.65
C GLU A 175 0.15 2.87 -8.63
N SER A 176 -0.08 3.09 -7.33
CA SER A 176 0.47 2.26 -6.26
C SER A 176 0.02 0.80 -6.37
N ALA A 177 -1.24 0.55 -6.73
CA ALA A 177 -1.80 -0.81 -6.89
C ALA A 177 -1.19 -1.57 -8.07
N LYS A 178 -0.81 -0.86 -9.13
CA LYS A 178 -0.20 -1.43 -10.33
C LYS A 178 1.28 -1.76 -10.14
N MET A 179 1.91 -1.23 -9.10
CA MET A 179 3.31 -1.50 -8.84
C MET A 179 3.52 -2.96 -8.46
N ARG A 180 4.37 -3.62 -9.24
CA ARG A 180 4.76 -5.03 -9.04
C ARG A 180 5.93 -5.19 -8.06
N THR A 181 6.46 -4.08 -7.56
CA THR A 181 7.64 -4.01 -6.69
C THR A 181 7.31 -3.31 -5.39
N GLY A 182 7.86 -3.80 -4.29
CA GLY A 182 7.62 -3.29 -2.94
C GLY A 182 6.90 -4.30 -2.07
N ASN A 183 6.72 -3.94 -0.80
CA ASN A 183 6.12 -4.81 0.20
C ASN A 183 4.58 -4.87 0.00
N PRO A 184 3.98 -6.05 -0.26
CA PRO A 184 2.54 -6.20 -0.43
C PRO A 184 1.73 -5.73 0.79
N ALA A 185 2.29 -5.82 2.00
CA ALA A 185 1.63 -5.37 3.22
C ALA A 185 1.53 -3.83 3.28
N LEU A 186 2.50 -3.11 2.72
CA LEU A 186 2.43 -1.65 2.60
C LEU A 186 1.41 -1.25 1.53
N ALA A 187 1.38 -1.95 0.40
CA ALA A 187 0.39 -1.72 -0.65
C ALA A 187 -1.04 -1.99 -0.15
N TRP A 188 -1.25 -3.08 0.60
CA TRP A 188 -2.51 -3.41 1.26
C TRP A 188 -2.99 -2.29 2.18
N ARG A 189 -2.15 -1.84 3.11
CA ARG A 189 -2.47 -0.73 4.02
C ARG A 189 -2.78 0.56 3.27
N ASN A 190 -2.10 0.80 2.15
CA ASN A 190 -2.35 1.96 1.31
C ASN A 190 -3.73 1.88 0.65
N LEU A 191 -4.05 0.75 0.03
CA LEU A 191 -5.34 0.50 -0.63
C LEU A 191 -6.51 0.52 0.35
N PHE A 192 -6.36 -0.05 1.55
CA PHE A 192 -7.37 0.06 2.59
C PHE A 192 -7.64 1.52 2.98
N ARG A 193 -6.58 2.33 3.17
CA ARG A 193 -6.74 3.76 3.48
C ARG A 193 -7.51 4.49 2.37
N TRP A 194 -7.24 4.18 1.11
CA TRP A 194 -8.01 4.73 -0.01
C TRP A 194 -9.46 4.25 -0.02
N ALA A 195 -9.71 2.98 0.27
CA ALA A 195 -11.06 2.43 0.34
C ALA A 195 -11.89 3.10 1.43
N SER A 196 -11.34 3.21 2.65
CA SER A 196 -12.00 3.90 3.77
C SER A 196 -12.24 5.38 3.47
N PHE A 197 -11.30 6.05 2.79
CA PHE A 197 -11.50 7.43 2.36
C PHE A 197 -12.59 7.56 1.28
N SER A 198 -12.54 6.69 0.27
CA SER A 198 -13.50 6.66 -0.84
C SER A 198 -14.90 6.36 -0.35
N ALA A 199 -15.05 5.55 0.69
CA ALA A 199 -16.33 5.29 1.35
C ALA A 199 -17.01 6.57 1.86
N SER A 200 -16.27 7.63 2.19
CA SER A 200 -16.87 8.88 2.66
C SER A 200 -16.98 9.96 1.59
N TYR A 201 -16.10 9.93 0.58
CA TYR A 201 -15.94 11.07 -0.35
C TYR A 201 -16.01 10.71 -1.84
N GLN A 202 -15.79 9.44 -2.22
CA GLN A 202 -15.76 8.96 -3.62
C GLN A 202 -16.30 7.52 -3.73
N PRO A 203 -17.61 7.29 -3.50
CA PRO A 203 -18.18 5.93 -3.46
C PRO A 203 -17.94 5.12 -4.74
N GLU A 204 -17.82 5.78 -5.89
CA GLU A 204 -17.52 5.18 -7.19
C GLU A 204 -16.18 4.43 -7.23
N HIS A 205 -15.22 4.81 -6.37
CA HIS A 205 -13.89 4.22 -6.31
C HIS A 205 -13.72 3.19 -5.20
N CYS A 206 -14.70 3.09 -4.29
CA CYS A 206 -14.62 2.25 -3.10
C CYS A 206 -14.47 0.76 -3.44
N VAL A 207 -15.31 0.23 -4.33
CA VAL A 207 -15.25 -1.18 -4.77
C VAL A 207 -13.93 -1.48 -5.49
N ALA A 208 -13.45 -0.55 -6.33
CA ALA A 208 -12.17 -0.72 -7.02
C ALA A 208 -10.99 -0.79 -6.03
N ALA A 209 -11.02 0.01 -4.97
CA ALA A 209 -10.02 -0.02 -3.91
C ALA A 209 -10.03 -1.34 -3.13
N PHE A 210 -11.21 -1.85 -2.75
CA PHE A 210 -11.35 -3.15 -2.10
C PHE A 210 -10.91 -4.30 -3.00
N ASN A 211 -11.32 -4.33 -4.27
CA ASN A 211 -10.86 -5.34 -5.21
C ASN A 211 -9.33 -5.32 -5.37
N GLY A 212 -8.74 -4.13 -5.47
CA GLY A 212 -7.29 -3.97 -5.49
C GLY A 212 -6.62 -4.52 -4.24
N MET A 213 -7.22 -4.27 -3.08
CA MET A 213 -6.76 -4.80 -1.79
C MET A 213 -6.77 -6.34 -1.84
N PHE A 214 -7.92 -6.97 -2.07
CA PHE A 214 -8.04 -8.43 -2.02
C PHE A 214 -7.24 -9.18 -3.09
N ASN A 215 -6.96 -8.56 -4.24
CA ASN A 215 -6.02 -9.11 -5.23
C ASN A 215 -4.60 -9.32 -4.69
N LEU A 216 -4.22 -8.66 -3.59
CA LEU A 216 -2.91 -8.84 -2.93
C LEU A 216 -2.93 -9.94 -1.85
N LEU A 217 -4.10 -10.46 -1.42
CA LEU A 217 -4.18 -11.52 -0.41
C LEU A 217 -3.34 -12.75 -0.74
N PRO A 218 -3.36 -13.28 -1.99
CA PRO A 218 -2.55 -14.45 -2.34
C PRO A 218 -1.04 -14.24 -2.15
N GLU A 219 -0.58 -12.99 -2.32
CA GLU A 219 0.83 -12.63 -2.15
C GLU A 219 1.19 -12.44 -0.67
N LEU A 220 0.26 -11.88 0.11
CA LEU A 220 0.42 -11.69 1.56
C LEU A 220 0.41 -13.00 2.33
N LEU A 221 -0.47 -13.92 1.95
CA LEU A 221 -0.74 -15.17 2.66
C LEU A 221 -0.15 -16.36 1.91
N TRP A 222 1.06 -16.18 1.38
CA TRP A 222 1.73 -17.18 0.56
C TRP A 222 1.98 -18.51 1.32
N ILE A 223 1.59 -19.63 0.70
CA ILE A 223 1.61 -20.98 1.29
C ILE A 223 3.02 -21.48 1.63
N GLY A 224 4.06 -21.00 0.93
CA GLY A 224 5.45 -21.37 1.24
C GLY A 224 6.00 -20.74 2.52
N GLN A 225 5.23 -19.88 3.19
CA GLN A 225 5.55 -19.35 4.50
C GLN A 225 5.07 -20.31 5.61
N MET A 226 5.78 -20.29 6.73
CA MET A 226 5.33 -20.98 7.94
C MET A 226 3.93 -20.48 8.33
N ILE A 227 3.10 -21.38 8.86
CA ILE A 227 1.73 -21.06 9.30
C ILE A 227 1.75 -19.88 10.29
N SER A 228 2.74 -19.83 11.18
CA SER A 228 2.95 -18.73 12.13
C SER A 228 3.11 -17.37 11.45
N VAL A 229 3.93 -17.27 10.40
CA VAL A 229 4.16 -16.01 9.66
C VAL A 229 2.87 -15.52 8.98
N ARG A 230 2.03 -16.44 8.50
CA ARG A 230 0.74 -16.09 7.91
C ARG A 230 -0.26 -15.65 8.97
N GLN A 231 -0.33 -16.34 10.12
CA GLN A 231 -1.15 -15.93 11.25
C GLN A 231 -0.74 -14.54 11.75
N ASP A 232 0.57 -14.30 11.89
CA ASP A 232 1.10 -12.98 12.23
C ASP A 232 0.68 -11.92 11.21
N ALA A 233 0.71 -12.22 9.91
CA ALA A 233 0.25 -11.29 8.87
C ALA A 233 -1.26 -11.01 8.97
N ILE A 234 -2.10 -12.03 9.21
CA ILE A 234 -3.54 -11.88 9.41
C ILE A 234 -3.82 -10.96 10.60
N HIS A 235 -3.13 -11.16 11.72
CA HIS A 235 -3.28 -10.34 12.92
C HIS A 235 -2.72 -8.93 12.73
N GLN A 236 -1.52 -8.77 12.15
CA GLN A 236 -0.88 -7.46 11.96
C GLN A 236 -1.55 -6.57 10.90
N LEU A 237 -2.21 -7.19 9.93
CA LEU A 237 -3.00 -6.49 8.90
C LEU A 237 -4.48 -6.46 9.23
N ASP A 238 -4.90 -7.16 10.29
CA ASP A 238 -6.25 -7.13 10.80
C ASP A 238 -7.27 -7.42 9.68
N ILE A 239 -6.97 -8.50 8.94
CA ILE A 239 -7.68 -8.84 7.69
C ILE A 239 -9.18 -9.06 7.91
N PRO A 240 -9.63 -9.79 8.97
CA PRO A 240 -11.05 -10.03 9.19
C PRO A 240 -11.84 -8.73 9.41
N ASP A 241 -11.39 -7.85 10.31
CA ASP A 241 -12.04 -6.57 10.60
C ASP A 241 -12.14 -5.69 9.35
N LYS A 242 -11.05 -5.60 8.58
CA LYS A 242 -11.01 -4.79 7.36
C LYS A 242 -11.91 -5.34 6.26
N THR A 243 -12.11 -6.65 6.25
CA THR A 243 -13.04 -7.28 5.32
C THR A 243 -14.49 -7.07 5.74
N ALA A 244 -14.79 -7.20 7.04
CA ALA A 244 -16.09 -6.87 7.59
C ALA A 244 -16.46 -5.39 7.34
N THR A 245 -15.50 -4.47 7.50
CA THR A 245 -15.63 -3.05 7.14
C THR A 245 -15.93 -2.88 5.64
N ALA A 246 -15.23 -3.62 4.78
CA ALA A 246 -15.42 -3.57 3.34
C ALA A 246 -16.82 -4.05 2.92
N THR A 247 -17.27 -5.16 3.50
CA THR A 247 -18.61 -5.73 3.30
C THR A 247 -19.69 -4.76 3.75
N LYS A 248 -19.58 -4.22 4.98
CA LYS A 248 -20.48 -3.18 5.49
C LYS A 248 -20.59 -2.00 4.53
N THR A 249 -19.44 -1.51 4.06
CA THR A 249 -19.39 -0.37 3.13
C THR A 249 -20.11 -0.68 1.82
N CYS A 250 -19.91 -1.88 1.27
CA CYS A 250 -20.59 -2.32 0.05
C CYS A 250 -22.10 -2.44 0.25
N ILE A 251 -22.56 -2.90 1.42
CA ILE A 251 -23.98 -2.97 1.78
C ILE A 251 -24.61 -1.57 1.82
N ILE A 252 -23.96 -0.61 2.51
CA ILE A 252 -24.43 0.78 2.58
C ILE A 252 -24.60 1.40 1.18
N PHE A 253 -23.70 1.09 0.25
CA PHE A 253 -23.77 1.57 -1.14
C PHE A 253 -24.62 0.72 -2.08
N GLN A 254 -25.39 -0.25 -1.55
CA GLN A 254 -26.23 -1.17 -2.33
C GLN A 254 -25.46 -1.93 -3.42
N LYS A 255 -24.17 -2.21 -3.16
CA LYS A 255 -23.28 -3.01 -4.01
C LYS A 255 -23.22 -4.45 -3.50
N LEU A 256 -24.38 -5.09 -3.39
CA LEU A 256 -24.54 -6.42 -2.76
C LEU A 256 -23.75 -7.52 -3.48
N ARG A 257 -23.64 -7.48 -4.81
CA ARG A 257 -22.79 -8.44 -5.55
C ARG A 257 -21.33 -8.38 -5.13
N ALA A 258 -20.76 -7.18 -5.03
CA ALA A 258 -19.38 -6.98 -4.60
C ALA A 258 -19.18 -7.40 -3.13
N ALA A 259 -20.18 -7.17 -2.27
CA ALA A 259 -20.15 -7.64 -0.88
C ALA A 259 -20.04 -9.17 -0.80
N VAL A 260 -20.82 -9.91 -1.60
CA VAL A 260 -20.72 -11.38 -1.70
C VAL A 260 -19.33 -11.82 -2.16
N GLU A 261 -18.79 -11.18 -3.19
CA GLU A 261 -17.46 -11.50 -3.73
C GLU A 261 -16.36 -11.30 -2.67
N ILE A 262 -16.43 -10.19 -1.93
CA ILE A 262 -15.50 -9.87 -0.83
C ILE A 262 -15.60 -10.89 0.31
N MET A 263 -16.83 -11.24 0.73
CA MET A 263 -17.05 -12.22 1.79
C MET A 263 -16.52 -13.60 1.40
N GLU A 264 -16.76 -14.06 0.17
CA GLU A 264 -16.20 -15.33 -0.31
C GLU A 264 -14.66 -15.33 -0.26
N GLN A 265 -14.01 -14.21 -0.54
CA GLN A 265 -12.54 -14.14 -0.48
C GLN A 265 -11.99 -14.25 0.95
N GLU A 266 -12.69 -13.66 1.91
CA GLU A 266 -12.37 -13.81 3.34
C GLU A 266 -12.54 -15.27 3.76
N LEU A 267 -13.72 -15.84 3.49
CA LEU A 267 -14.09 -17.19 3.89
C LEU A 267 -13.18 -18.23 3.23
N GLY A 268 -12.92 -18.11 1.92
CA GLY A 268 -12.04 -19.00 1.18
C GLY A 268 -10.62 -19.01 1.74
N THR A 269 -10.07 -17.84 2.07
CA THR A 269 -8.67 -17.73 2.52
C THR A 269 -8.50 -18.10 4.00
N LEU A 270 -9.43 -17.70 4.87
CA LEU A 270 -9.39 -17.97 6.31
C LEU A 270 -9.72 -19.45 6.59
N TYR A 271 -10.78 -19.99 5.99
CA TYR A 271 -11.18 -21.40 6.21
C TYR A 271 -10.24 -22.41 5.55
N GLN A 272 -9.69 -22.14 4.36
CA GLN A 272 -8.66 -23.03 3.78
C GLN A 272 -7.43 -23.15 4.70
N GLN A 273 -7.09 -22.08 5.42
CA GLN A 273 -5.96 -22.07 6.34
C GLN A 273 -6.27 -22.72 7.69
N MET A 274 -7.45 -22.47 8.26
CA MET A 274 -7.87 -23.09 9.52
C MET A 274 -8.08 -24.61 9.39
N LEU A 275 -8.56 -25.07 8.23
CA LEU A 275 -8.93 -26.47 8.01
C LEU A 275 -7.86 -27.29 7.26
N GLN A 276 -6.70 -26.70 6.95
CA GLN A 276 -5.64 -27.33 6.14
C GLN A 276 -6.17 -27.92 4.81
N LEU A 277 -7.21 -27.29 4.24
CA LEU A 277 -7.88 -27.81 3.04
C LEU A 277 -7.04 -27.55 1.79
N LYS A 278 -7.27 -28.39 0.76
CA LYS A 278 -6.65 -28.29 -0.57
C LYS A 278 -6.71 -26.86 -1.11
N MET A 279 -5.57 -26.37 -1.58
CA MET A 279 -5.44 -25.05 -2.20
C MET A 279 -5.64 -25.14 -3.72
N PRO A 280 -5.99 -24.04 -4.40
CA PRO A 280 -6.08 -24.01 -5.86
C PRO A 280 -4.79 -24.44 -6.56
N VAL A 281 -3.63 -24.34 -5.89
CA VAL A 281 -2.32 -24.79 -6.38
C VAL A 281 -2.21 -26.31 -6.40
N ASP A 282 -2.91 -27.01 -5.52
CA ASP A 282 -2.85 -28.47 -5.41
C ASP A 282 -3.64 -29.17 -6.52
N ASP A 283 -4.59 -28.45 -7.12
CA ASP A 283 -5.35 -28.93 -8.29
C ASP A 283 -4.59 -28.71 -9.62
N LEU A 284 -3.47 -27.97 -9.60
CA LEU A 284 -2.65 -27.74 -10.78
C LEU A 284 -1.82 -28.96 -11.20
N PRO A 285 -1.45 -29.08 -12.48
CA PRO A 285 -0.46 -30.05 -12.93
C PRO A 285 0.85 -29.91 -12.14
N ARG A 286 1.46 -31.04 -11.74
CA ARG A 286 2.65 -31.08 -10.86
C ARG A 286 3.76 -30.12 -11.27
N GLU A 287 4.06 -30.02 -12.57
CA GLU A 287 5.11 -29.15 -13.08
C GLU A 287 4.81 -27.66 -12.86
N GLN A 288 3.56 -27.24 -13.12
CA GLN A 288 3.13 -25.85 -12.92
C GLN A 288 3.06 -25.50 -11.43
N ALA A 289 2.52 -26.42 -10.61
CA ALA A 289 2.50 -26.26 -9.17
C ALA A 289 3.92 -26.08 -8.60
N GLN A 290 4.89 -26.88 -9.08
CA GLN A 290 6.28 -26.80 -8.62
C GLN A 290 6.98 -25.51 -9.09
N LYS A 291 6.80 -25.11 -10.35
CA LYS A 291 7.31 -23.82 -10.87
C LYS A 291 6.75 -22.65 -10.06
N PHE A 292 5.44 -22.63 -9.83
CA PHE A 292 4.79 -21.60 -9.03
C PHE A 292 5.31 -21.55 -7.60
N ARG A 293 5.46 -22.71 -6.94
CA ARG A 293 6.03 -22.82 -5.59
C ARG A 293 7.48 -22.29 -5.54
N ASN A 294 8.30 -22.62 -6.54
CA ASN A 294 9.69 -22.19 -6.61
C ASN A 294 9.82 -20.67 -6.78
N TYR A 295 9.08 -20.08 -7.72
CA TYR A 295 9.11 -18.63 -7.94
C TYR A 295 8.66 -17.86 -6.71
N SER A 296 7.55 -18.27 -6.10
CA SER A 296 7.05 -17.62 -4.90
C SER A 296 8.01 -17.76 -3.70
N MET A 297 8.71 -18.89 -3.56
CA MET A 297 9.74 -19.06 -2.52
C MET A 297 10.98 -18.18 -2.78
N GLN A 298 11.42 -18.05 -4.03
CA GLN A 298 12.54 -17.18 -4.38
C GLN A 298 12.21 -15.70 -4.15
N LEU A 299 11.02 -15.27 -4.55
CA LEU A 299 10.53 -13.91 -4.30
C LEU A 299 10.44 -13.62 -2.81
N TYR A 300 9.94 -14.58 -2.02
CA TYR A 300 9.90 -14.44 -0.57
C TYR A 300 11.30 -14.25 0.05
N ARG A 301 12.30 -15.03 -0.41
CA ARG A 301 13.69 -14.91 0.06
C ARG A 301 14.34 -13.56 -0.28
N GLN A 302 13.90 -12.92 -1.37
CA GLN A 302 14.41 -11.61 -1.80
C GLN A 302 13.82 -10.44 -1.00
N GLY A 303 12.68 -10.64 -0.32
CA GLY A 303 12.08 -9.64 0.54
C GLY A 303 11.57 -8.42 -0.23
N SER A 304 11.94 -7.21 0.21
CA SER A 304 11.33 -5.95 -0.24
C SER A 304 11.74 -5.49 -1.64
N ASP A 305 12.83 -6.03 -2.20
CA ASP A 305 13.34 -5.71 -3.55
C ASP A 305 13.49 -6.99 -4.39
N PRO A 306 12.36 -7.61 -4.81
CA PRO A 306 12.42 -8.77 -5.67
C PRO A 306 12.95 -8.38 -7.06
N THR A 307 13.68 -9.31 -7.68
CA THR A 307 14.17 -9.16 -9.05
C THR A 307 12.97 -9.10 -9.99
N MET A 308 12.87 -8.03 -10.79
CA MET A 308 11.76 -7.83 -11.73
C MET A 308 11.53 -9.02 -12.67
N ASN A 309 12.60 -9.72 -13.07
CA ASN A 309 12.50 -10.91 -13.90
C ASN A 309 11.67 -12.02 -13.21
N LEU A 310 11.94 -12.30 -11.93
CA LEU A 310 11.19 -13.32 -11.18
C LEU A 310 9.73 -12.94 -10.96
N VAL A 311 9.46 -11.65 -10.69
CA VAL A 311 8.09 -11.15 -10.55
C VAL A 311 7.33 -11.33 -11.87
N ASN A 312 7.97 -10.98 -12.99
CA ASN A 312 7.38 -11.14 -14.31
C ASN A 312 7.17 -12.61 -14.67
N GLU A 313 8.15 -13.49 -14.42
CA GLU A 313 8.05 -14.93 -14.67
C GLU A 313 6.90 -15.57 -13.87
N ARG A 314 6.77 -15.24 -12.58
CA ARG A 314 5.64 -15.70 -11.76
C ARG A 314 4.31 -15.24 -12.35
N ASN A 315 4.21 -13.96 -12.71
CA ASN A 315 2.95 -13.40 -13.22
C ASN A 315 2.58 -13.97 -14.59
N THR A 316 3.55 -14.20 -15.47
CA THR A 316 3.32 -14.90 -16.75
C THR A 316 2.84 -16.33 -16.53
N LEU A 317 3.37 -17.04 -15.52
CA LEU A 317 2.87 -18.36 -15.15
C LEU A 317 1.43 -18.31 -14.63
N ILE A 318 1.09 -17.33 -13.77
CA ILE A 318 -0.28 -17.13 -13.29
C ILE A 318 -1.23 -16.86 -14.47
N GLU A 319 -0.84 -16.00 -15.41
CA GLU A 319 -1.64 -15.72 -16.62
C GLU A 319 -1.81 -16.96 -17.50
N ALA A 320 -0.79 -17.82 -17.61
CA ALA A 320 -0.88 -19.08 -18.33
C ALA A 320 -1.81 -20.09 -17.64
N ILE A 321 -1.80 -20.14 -16.31
CA ILE A 321 -2.73 -20.96 -15.52
C ILE A 321 -4.17 -20.50 -15.74
N ARG A 322 -4.42 -19.18 -15.69
CA ARG A 322 -5.77 -18.61 -15.87
C ARG A 322 -6.39 -18.85 -17.25
N LYS A 323 -5.61 -19.22 -18.26
CA LYS A 323 -6.11 -19.59 -19.59
C LYS A 323 -6.62 -21.04 -19.66
N GLN A 324 -6.40 -21.84 -18.63
CA GLN A 324 -6.85 -23.24 -18.57
C GLN A 324 -8.29 -23.32 -18.06
N LYS A 325 -9.06 -24.26 -18.60
CA LYS A 325 -10.45 -24.50 -18.19
C LYS A 325 -10.50 -24.91 -16.72
N GLY A 326 -11.32 -24.22 -15.92
CA GLY A 326 -11.47 -24.44 -14.48
C GLY A 326 -10.49 -23.65 -13.60
N PHE A 327 -9.55 -22.90 -14.19
CA PHE A 327 -8.58 -22.06 -13.47
C PHE A 327 -8.73 -20.58 -13.80
N GLU A 328 -9.84 -20.16 -14.41
CA GLU A 328 -10.09 -18.79 -14.89
C GLU A 328 -9.92 -17.75 -13.77
N PHE A 329 -10.31 -18.13 -12.55
CA PHE A 329 -10.21 -17.30 -11.34
C PHE A 329 -9.06 -17.72 -10.41
N PHE A 330 -8.02 -18.38 -10.93
CA PHE A 330 -6.87 -18.79 -10.12
C PHE A 330 -6.24 -17.56 -9.43
N LEU A 331 -6.28 -17.55 -8.09
CA LEU A 331 -5.84 -16.44 -7.23
C LEU A 331 -6.56 -15.11 -7.52
N LEU A 332 -7.82 -15.15 -7.95
CA LEU A 332 -8.68 -13.99 -8.14
C LEU A 332 -10.00 -14.16 -7.38
N PRO A 333 -10.69 -13.05 -7.05
CA PRO A 333 -12.08 -13.11 -6.61
C PRO A 333 -12.92 -13.85 -7.65
N LYS A 334 -13.76 -14.78 -7.20
CA LYS A 334 -14.79 -15.38 -8.05
C LYS A 334 -15.93 -14.36 -8.19
N PRO A 335 -16.38 -14.04 -9.41
CA PRO A 335 -17.46 -13.10 -9.59
C PRO A 335 -18.78 -13.68 -9.08
N TYR A 336 -19.68 -12.81 -8.67
CA TYR A 336 -21.00 -13.18 -8.16
C TYR A 336 -21.76 -14.11 -9.11
N ASP A 337 -21.66 -13.87 -10.41
CA ASP A 337 -22.34 -14.68 -11.43
C ASP A 337 -21.94 -16.15 -11.38
N VAL A 338 -20.72 -16.46 -10.96
CA VAL A 338 -20.27 -17.83 -10.71
C VAL A 338 -20.75 -18.31 -9.35
N LEU A 339 -20.59 -17.48 -8.31
CA LEU A 339 -20.92 -17.84 -6.93
C LEU A 339 -22.41 -18.17 -6.71
N ARG A 340 -23.32 -17.45 -7.36
CA ARG A 340 -24.77 -17.70 -7.22
C ARG A 340 -25.20 -19.11 -7.65
N HIS A 341 -24.43 -19.79 -8.50
CA HIS A 341 -24.73 -21.17 -8.89
C HIS A 341 -24.64 -22.15 -7.72
N THR A 342 -23.94 -21.80 -6.62
CA THR A 342 -23.95 -22.62 -5.40
C THR A 342 -25.33 -22.68 -4.76
N ALA A 343 -26.18 -21.66 -4.98
CA ALA A 343 -27.57 -21.63 -4.53
C ALA A 343 -28.54 -22.46 -5.40
N GLN A 344 -28.04 -23.31 -6.31
CA GLN A 344 -28.87 -24.31 -7.00
C GLN A 344 -29.42 -25.37 -6.04
N GLY A 345 -28.67 -25.69 -4.97
CA GLY A 345 -29.08 -26.66 -3.95
C GLY A 345 -30.00 -26.09 -2.86
N GLY A 346 -30.30 -24.79 -2.90
CA GLY A 346 -31.10 -24.08 -1.89
C GLY A 346 -30.51 -22.71 -1.54
N PRO A 347 -31.21 -21.89 -0.74
CA PRO A 347 -30.75 -20.56 -0.37
C PRO A 347 -29.41 -20.59 0.38
N VAL A 348 -28.50 -19.68 0.02
CA VAL A 348 -27.22 -19.48 0.71
C VAL A 348 -27.30 -18.18 1.50
N ILE A 349 -26.91 -18.23 2.77
CA ILE A 349 -26.91 -17.07 3.68
C ILE A 349 -25.46 -16.79 4.08
N LEU A 350 -25.01 -15.57 3.81
CA LEU A 350 -23.71 -15.05 4.23
C LEU A 350 -23.93 -14.08 5.37
N LEU A 351 -23.24 -14.29 6.49
CA LEU A 351 -23.36 -13.48 7.69
C LEU A 351 -22.12 -12.61 7.84
N ASN A 352 -22.30 -11.30 7.90
CA ASN A 352 -21.27 -10.33 8.23
C ASN A 352 -21.42 -9.91 9.69
N SER A 353 -20.36 -10.08 10.47
CA SER A 353 -20.30 -9.66 11.86
C SER A 353 -19.24 -8.56 11.98
N HIS A 354 -19.68 -7.34 12.27
CA HIS A 354 -18.83 -6.17 12.46
C HIS A 354 -19.17 -5.51 13.81
N GLU A 355 -18.22 -4.81 14.44
CA GLU A 355 -18.41 -4.21 15.77
C GLU A 355 -19.66 -3.30 15.84
N GLU A 356 -19.98 -2.66 14.73
CA GLU A 356 -21.10 -1.72 14.61
C GLU A 356 -22.37 -2.30 13.95
N CYS A 357 -22.30 -3.47 13.30
CA CYS A 357 -23.47 -4.06 12.63
C CYS A 357 -23.36 -5.57 12.40
N CYS A 358 -24.52 -6.23 12.41
CA CYS A 358 -24.66 -7.61 11.96
C CYS A 358 -25.62 -7.63 10.77
N ASP A 359 -25.11 -8.06 9.62
CA ASP A 359 -25.85 -8.07 8.35
C ASP A 359 -25.86 -9.46 7.74
N GLY A 360 -26.97 -9.83 7.11
CA GLY A 360 -27.12 -11.03 6.31
C GLY A 360 -27.25 -10.69 4.83
N ILE A 361 -26.57 -11.44 3.96
CA ILE A 361 -26.82 -11.44 2.52
C ILE A 361 -27.34 -12.80 2.12
N ILE A 362 -28.52 -12.84 1.50
CA ILE A 362 -29.22 -14.05 1.10
C ILE A 362 -29.20 -14.17 -0.42
N ILE A 363 -28.76 -15.32 -0.92
CA ILE A 363 -28.84 -15.70 -2.33
C ILE A 363 -29.91 -16.79 -2.44
N LEU A 364 -31.08 -16.45 -2.97
CA LEU A 364 -32.25 -17.36 -2.97
C LEU A 364 -32.13 -18.50 -3.98
N ASN A 365 -31.58 -18.22 -5.17
CA ASN A 365 -31.39 -19.20 -6.23
C ASN A 365 -30.32 -18.72 -7.21
N SER A 366 -29.93 -19.60 -8.15
CA SER A 366 -28.86 -19.33 -9.13
C SER A 366 -29.09 -18.20 -10.13
N THR A 367 -30.28 -17.59 -10.17
CA THR A 367 -30.62 -16.48 -11.06
C THR A 367 -30.94 -15.18 -10.32
N ALA A 368 -31.15 -15.25 -9.01
CA ALA A 368 -31.56 -14.11 -8.20
C ALA A 368 -30.41 -13.13 -7.94
N GLU A 369 -30.77 -11.88 -7.65
CA GLU A 369 -29.86 -10.93 -7.01
C GLU A 369 -29.73 -11.22 -5.52
N PRO A 370 -28.59 -10.86 -4.90
CA PRO A 370 -28.44 -10.99 -3.46
C PRO A 370 -29.37 -10.01 -2.74
N VAL A 371 -30.00 -10.48 -1.66
CA VAL A 371 -30.90 -9.69 -0.82
C VAL A 371 -30.21 -9.42 0.51
N HIS A 372 -30.19 -8.16 0.94
CA HIS A 372 -29.65 -7.77 2.25
C HIS A 372 -30.74 -7.82 3.33
N VAL A 373 -30.36 -8.27 4.51
CA VAL A 373 -31.17 -8.30 5.73
C VAL A 373 -30.35 -7.70 6.87
N SER A 374 -30.79 -6.59 7.44
CA SER A 374 -30.22 -6.03 8.66
C SER A 374 -30.79 -6.75 9.88
N PHE A 375 -29.94 -7.43 10.65
CA PHE A 375 -30.39 -8.11 11.87
C PHE A 375 -30.68 -7.13 13.02
N TYR A 376 -30.06 -5.95 13.00
CA TYR A 376 -30.34 -4.89 13.97
C TYR A 376 -31.76 -4.35 13.80
N GLU A 377 -32.15 -4.00 12.56
CA GLU A 377 -33.51 -3.55 12.27
C GLU A 377 -34.54 -4.64 12.52
N TYR A 378 -34.21 -5.90 12.22
CA TYR A 378 -35.07 -7.03 12.49
C TYR A 378 -35.36 -7.20 13.99
N LEU A 379 -34.34 -7.15 14.84
CA LEU A 379 -34.49 -7.23 16.30
C LEU A 379 -35.26 -6.02 16.84
N CYS A 380 -34.99 -4.80 16.38
CA CYS A 380 -35.71 -3.60 16.82
C CYS A 380 -37.19 -3.57 16.42
N ASN A 381 -37.57 -4.25 15.33
CA ASN A 381 -38.95 -4.27 14.85
C ASN A 381 -39.77 -5.44 15.43
N HIS A 382 -39.15 -6.44 16.06
CA HIS A 382 -39.79 -7.69 16.49
C HIS A 382 -39.57 -8.02 17.99
N LEU A 383 -38.89 -7.14 18.72
CA LEU A 383 -38.88 -7.04 20.19
C LEU A 383 -39.73 -5.84 20.59
#